data_AF-A0A972ZT40-F1
#
_entry.id   AF-A0A972ZT40-F1
#
_cell.length_a   1.000
_cell.length_b   1.000
_cell.length_c   1.000
_cell.angle_alpha   90.00
_cell.angle_beta   90.00
_cell.angle_gamma   90.00
#
_symmetry.space_group_name_H-M   'P 1'
#
loop_
_entity.id
_entity.type
_entity.pdbx_description
1 polymer ?
#
loop_
_entity_poly.entity_id
_entity_poly.type
_entity_poly.pdbx_seq_one_letter_code
_entity_poly.pdbx_strand_id
1 'polypeptide(L)'
;MANTEHLNILKKGFQHWNSWRNKNEVIPDLSGADLSEVNFSGVNFSGADLSGTDLLGVDLSGVNLSGANLSGADLSGADLSRASLSGANLSNSELSGAKLTNANLTGINLTEANLTGADFNRAIFIKTKLIDIDFSNNDLSEAILVGADLSYSNFSKANLTGANLTGANLIVANLYEAILFKANLSGANLSRASLNRADLLEADFSGANLTEANLSGASFLETNLSGSDLTNALLTGALCIQTNFENATIENARIYGISVWNIKSEGLVQKNLVITKGNEPVITVDNLEVAQFIYLILNNEKIRDVIGTIAKKGVLILGRFTPERKKILDAIREKLREHDFVPIMFDFEKVESRNYTETIKILAGMSRFVIADISDFSSTPIELQATVPDYKIPFIPIIQKGKKAFSMFVDLQQYDWVLPLIKYNSKDELLKDFKKEIIDTALAVDKRLFMEKQAQLRERNIGDL
;
A
#
# COMPACT_ATOMS: atom_id res chain seq x y z
N MET A 1 34.32 -42.63 9.29
CA MET A 1 33.82 -43.92 9.81
C MET A 1 33.86 -43.80 11.31
N ALA A 2 32.71 -43.88 11.95
CA ALA A 2 32.55 -43.65 13.37
C ALA A 2 33.52 -44.44 14.25
N ASN A 3 33.92 -43.82 15.36
CA ASN A 3 34.70 -44.50 16.38
C ASN A 3 33.82 -45.54 17.11
N THR A 4 34.23 -46.81 17.04
CA THR A 4 33.46 -47.93 17.60
C THR A 4 33.29 -47.84 19.12
N GLU A 5 34.26 -47.27 19.85
CA GLU A 5 34.17 -47.06 21.29
C GLU A 5 33.09 -46.02 21.62
N HIS A 6 33.09 -44.89 20.91
CA HIS A 6 32.08 -43.84 21.09
C HIS A 6 30.67 -44.38 20.81
N LEU A 7 30.50 -45.10 19.70
CA LEU A 7 29.21 -45.71 19.33
C LEU A 7 28.73 -46.71 20.40
N ASN A 8 29.64 -47.55 20.91
CA ASN A 8 29.31 -48.52 21.97
C ASN A 8 28.92 -47.84 23.29
N ILE A 9 29.53 -46.69 23.62
CA ILE A 9 29.15 -45.91 24.80
C ILE A 9 27.77 -45.29 24.60
N LEU A 10 27.49 -44.73 23.42
CA LEU A 10 26.18 -44.16 23.08
C LEU A 10 25.07 -45.20 23.18
N LYS A 11 25.31 -46.42 22.66
CA LYS A 11 24.36 -47.54 22.71
C LYS A 11 24.05 -48.04 24.14
N LYS A 12 24.85 -47.66 25.16
CA LYS A 12 24.53 -47.93 26.58
C LYS A 12 23.52 -46.94 27.17
N GLY A 13 23.07 -45.95 26.39
CA GLY A 13 22.06 -44.96 26.77
C GLY A 13 22.65 -43.63 27.26
N PHE A 14 21.80 -42.60 27.27
CA PHE A 14 22.20 -41.21 27.48
C PHE A 14 22.91 -40.94 28.82
N GLN A 15 22.59 -41.67 29.90
CA GLN A 15 23.25 -41.50 31.19
C GLN A 15 24.73 -41.89 31.12
N HIS A 16 25.03 -43.03 30.48
CA HIS A 16 26.40 -43.49 30.27
C HIS A 16 27.14 -42.54 29.33
N TRP A 17 26.50 -42.14 28.23
CA TRP A 17 27.07 -41.19 27.28
C TRP A 17 27.39 -39.84 27.94
N ASN A 18 26.43 -39.20 28.60
CA ASN A 18 26.64 -37.91 29.24
C ASN A 18 27.67 -38.00 30.37
N SER A 19 27.71 -39.09 31.15
CA SER A 19 28.76 -39.29 32.17
C SER A 19 30.15 -39.45 31.55
N TRP A 20 30.26 -40.16 30.43
CA TRP A 20 31.51 -40.28 29.68
C TRP A 20 31.93 -38.94 29.09
N ARG A 21 31.03 -38.20 28.44
CA ARG A 21 31.27 -36.85 27.90
C ARG A 21 31.80 -35.88 28.95
N ASN A 22 31.26 -35.92 30.17
CA ASN A 22 31.69 -35.04 31.25
C ASN A 22 33.08 -35.36 31.79
N LYS A 23 33.61 -36.56 31.53
CA LYS A 23 34.92 -37.02 32.02
C LYS A 23 35.99 -37.01 30.93
N ASN A 24 35.60 -36.85 29.66
CA ASN A 24 36.48 -37.00 28.51
C ASN A 24 36.38 -35.74 27.64
N GLU A 25 37.48 -35.00 27.53
CA GLU A 25 37.61 -33.82 26.67
C GLU A 25 37.93 -34.22 25.22
N VAL A 26 37.17 -35.16 24.67
CA VAL A 26 37.34 -35.68 23.31
C VAL A 26 36.15 -35.27 22.47
N ILE A 27 36.40 -34.85 21.22
CA ILE A 27 35.36 -34.64 20.22
C ILE A 27 34.81 -36.01 19.81
N PRO A 28 33.54 -36.34 20.09
CA PRO A 28 33.02 -37.66 19.76
C PRO A 28 32.81 -37.80 18.25
N ASP A 29 33.53 -38.73 17.63
CA ASP A 29 33.32 -39.14 16.23
C ASP A 29 32.26 -40.24 16.11
N LEU A 30 31.11 -39.87 15.55
CA LEU A 30 29.99 -40.72 15.17
C LEU A 30 29.73 -40.65 13.65
N SER A 31 30.71 -40.21 12.85
CA SER A 31 30.58 -39.96 11.42
C SER A 31 30.11 -41.19 10.63
N GLY A 32 29.03 -41.04 9.87
CA GLY A 32 28.42 -42.12 9.08
C GLY A 32 27.97 -43.32 9.92
N ALA A 33 27.79 -43.18 11.23
CA ALA A 33 27.19 -44.23 12.04
C ALA A 33 25.71 -44.43 11.69
N ASP A 34 25.27 -45.69 11.73
CA ASP A 34 23.84 -46.00 11.81
C ASP A 34 23.36 -45.75 13.24
N LEU A 35 22.44 -44.79 13.34
CA LEU A 35 21.91 -44.21 14.57
C LEU A 35 20.39 -44.41 14.71
N SER A 36 19.78 -45.19 13.80
CA SER A 36 18.33 -45.37 13.67
C SER A 36 17.63 -45.94 14.91
N GLU A 37 18.30 -46.77 15.72
CA GLU A 37 17.72 -47.42 16.91
C GLU A 37 18.09 -46.75 18.25
N VAL A 38 18.80 -45.61 18.24
CA VAL A 38 19.25 -44.96 19.47
C VAL A 38 18.19 -43.99 19.99
N ASN A 39 17.87 -44.08 21.29
CA ASN A 39 17.04 -43.05 21.94
C ASN A 39 17.90 -41.83 22.29
N PHE A 40 17.63 -40.71 21.62
CA PHE A 40 18.38 -39.46 21.78
C PHE A 40 17.87 -38.54 22.88
N SER A 41 16.75 -38.89 23.54
CA SER A 41 16.16 -38.05 24.57
C SER A 41 17.17 -37.77 25.71
N GLY A 42 17.51 -36.49 25.90
CA GLY A 42 18.47 -36.04 26.90
C GLY A 42 19.95 -36.28 26.56
N VAL A 43 20.27 -36.73 25.34
CA VAL A 43 21.66 -36.92 24.91
C VAL A 43 22.35 -35.57 24.64
N ASN A 44 23.59 -35.44 25.10
CA ASN A 44 24.43 -34.29 24.78
C ASN A 44 25.39 -34.62 23.62
N PHE A 45 25.07 -34.15 22.42
CA PHE A 45 25.91 -34.23 21.21
C PHE A 45 26.68 -32.95 20.92
N SER A 46 26.77 -31.99 21.85
CA SER A 46 27.52 -30.76 21.61
C SER A 46 28.93 -31.05 21.10
N GLY A 47 29.36 -30.38 20.04
CA GLY A 47 30.66 -30.55 19.41
C GLY A 47 30.94 -31.92 18.78
N ALA A 48 29.99 -32.86 18.74
CA ALA A 48 30.20 -34.18 18.14
C ALA A 48 30.25 -34.13 16.61
N ASP A 49 31.00 -35.04 16.00
CA ASP A 49 31.00 -35.25 14.56
C ASP A 49 29.95 -36.31 14.19
N LEU A 50 28.84 -35.84 13.63
CA LEU A 50 27.71 -36.59 13.10
C LEU A 50 27.63 -36.44 11.57
N SER A 51 28.75 -36.11 10.91
CA SER A 51 28.75 -35.92 9.46
C SER A 51 28.36 -37.20 8.73
N GLY A 52 27.52 -37.06 7.70
CA GLY A 52 27.08 -38.17 6.85
C GLY A 52 26.27 -39.26 7.54
N THR A 53 25.75 -39.02 8.75
CA THR A 53 24.88 -40.00 9.43
C THR A 53 23.48 -40.04 8.83
N ASP A 54 22.85 -41.21 8.86
CA ASP A 54 21.43 -41.37 8.59
C ASP A 54 20.62 -41.09 9.87
N LEU A 55 19.89 -39.99 9.88
CA LEU A 55 19.01 -39.53 10.95
C LEU A 55 17.57 -39.30 10.42
N LEU A 56 17.20 -40.03 9.36
CA LEU A 56 15.89 -39.95 8.72
C LEU A 56 14.76 -40.18 9.74
N GLY A 57 13.87 -39.20 9.90
CA GLY A 57 12.69 -39.30 10.76
C GLY A 57 12.98 -39.44 12.26
N VAL A 58 14.23 -39.25 12.68
CA VAL A 58 14.65 -39.45 14.07
C VAL A 58 14.10 -38.34 14.98
N ASP A 59 13.71 -38.71 16.20
CA ASP A 59 13.38 -37.75 17.27
C ASP A 59 14.66 -37.24 17.94
N LEU A 60 15.02 -36.00 17.62
CA LEU A 60 16.10 -35.20 18.21
C LEU A 60 15.53 -34.03 19.02
N SER A 61 14.28 -34.13 19.48
CA SER A 61 13.62 -33.03 20.17
C SER A 61 14.31 -32.73 21.51
N GLY A 62 14.61 -31.45 21.74
CA GLY A 62 15.31 -30.98 22.94
C GLY A 62 16.78 -31.42 23.06
N VAL A 63 17.36 -32.08 22.06
CA VAL A 63 18.74 -32.57 22.09
C VAL A 63 19.73 -31.40 22.00
N ASN A 64 20.85 -31.51 22.72
CA ASN A 64 21.92 -30.53 22.60
C ASN A 64 22.89 -30.94 21.49
N LEU A 65 22.83 -30.26 20.34
CA LEU A 65 23.68 -30.39 19.16
C LEU A 65 24.57 -29.15 18.96
N SER A 66 24.78 -28.34 20.00
CA SER A 66 25.51 -27.07 19.87
C SER A 66 26.94 -27.32 19.39
N GLY A 67 27.35 -26.68 18.29
CA GLY A 67 28.66 -26.85 17.67
C GLY A 67 28.90 -28.22 17.04
N ALA A 68 27.89 -29.09 16.93
CA ALA A 68 28.04 -30.39 16.29
C ALA A 68 28.27 -30.24 14.77
N ASN A 69 29.03 -31.15 14.19
CA ASN A 69 29.17 -31.27 12.74
C ASN A 69 28.15 -32.27 12.20
N LEU A 70 27.11 -31.78 11.53
CA LEU A 70 26.04 -32.55 10.88
C LEU A 70 26.15 -32.44 9.35
N SER A 71 27.32 -32.05 8.83
CA SER A 71 27.50 -31.84 7.39
C SER A 71 27.19 -33.11 6.60
N GLY A 72 26.34 -33.01 5.58
CA GLY A 72 25.94 -34.14 4.74
C GLY A 72 25.09 -35.20 5.44
N ALA A 73 24.61 -34.98 6.66
CA ALA A 73 23.68 -35.90 7.33
C ALA A 73 22.31 -35.86 6.65
N ASP A 74 21.59 -37.00 6.67
CA ASP A 74 20.18 -37.04 6.28
C ASP A 74 19.30 -36.85 7.52
N LEU A 75 18.68 -35.68 7.63
CA LEU A 75 17.74 -35.30 8.70
C LEU A 75 16.31 -35.17 8.13
N SER A 76 16.01 -35.77 6.97
CA SER A 76 14.71 -35.63 6.35
C SER A 76 13.61 -36.17 7.27
N GLY A 77 12.59 -35.34 7.53
CA GLY A 77 11.49 -35.63 8.45
C GLY A 77 11.86 -35.73 9.93
N ALA A 78 13.12 -35.47 10.33
CA ALA A 78 13.54 -35.52 11.71
C ALA A 78 12.83 -34.46 12.58
N ASP A 79 12.61 -34.78 13.86
CA ASP A 79 12.08 -33.83 14.83
C ASP A 79 13.22 -33.20 15.63
N LEU A 80 13.60 -31.98 15.27
CA LEU A 80 14.60 -31.14 15.96
C LEU A 80 13.91 -30.07 16.83
N SER A 81 12.64 -30.25 17.18
CA SER A 81 11.89 -29.26 17.96
C SER A 81 12.60 -28.98 19.28
N ARG A 82 12.80 -27.70 19.60
CA ARG A 82 13.50 -27.24 20.83
C ARG A 82 14.96 -27.71 20.95
N ALA A 83 15.56 -28.26 19.90
CA ALA A 83 16.97 -28.64 19.91
C ALA A 83 17.87 -27.40 20.01
N SER A 84 19.04 -27.58 20.64
CA SER A 84 20.09 -26.55 20.65
C SER A 84 21.08 -26.85 19.54
N LEU A 85 21.04 -26.09 18.45
CA LEU A 85 21.88 -26.21 17.26
C LEU A 85 22.81 -25.00 17.09
N SER A 86 23.07 -24.27 18.18
CA SER A 86 23.88 -23.07 18.11
C SER A 86 25.29 -23.40 17.63
N GLY A 87 25.75 -22.73 16.59
CA GLY A 87 27.07 -22.95 15.98
C GLY A 87 27.23 -24.31 15.27
N ALA A 88 26.17 -25.10 15.11
CA ALA A 88 26.25 -26.38 14.42
C ALA A 88 26.50 -26.20 12.92
N ASN A 89 27.16 -27.18 12.30
CA ASN A 89 27.39 -27.21 10.87
C ASN A 89 26.42 -28.19 10.18
N LEU A 90 25.43 -27.67 9.46
CA LEU A 90 24.48 -28.45 8.65
C LEU A 90 24.70 -28.18 7.16
N SER A 91 25.93 -27.82 6.76
CA SER A 91 26.22 -27.65 5.34
C SER A 91 25.96 -28.94 4.57
N ASN A 92 25.35 -28.86 3.39
CA ASN A 92 25.07 -30.01 2.52
C ASN A 92 24.16 -31.10 3.15
N SER A 93 23.48 -30.84 4.26
CA SER A 93 22.56 -31.84 4.87
C SER A 93 21.17 -31.80 4.23
N GLU A 94 20.46 -32.92 4.29
CA GLU A 94 19.06 -33.02 3.88
C GLU A 94 18.14 -32.74 5.09
N LEU A 95 17.35 -31.67 5.06
CA LEU A 95 16.37 -31.32 6.11
C LEU A 95 14.94 -31.31 5.57
N SER A 96 14.68 -32.02 4.48
CA SER A 96 13.37 -31.99 3.84
C SER A 96 12.27 -32.44 4.82
N GLY A 97 11.26 -31.59 5.05
CA GLY A 97 10.19 -31.85 6.02
C GLY A 97 10.61 -31.92 7.50
N ALA A 98 11.84 -31.55 7.86
CA ALA A 98 12.30 -31.56 9.24
C ALA A 98 11.56 -30.51 10.10
N LYS A 99 11.34 -30.82 11.38
CA LYS A 99 10.70 -29.90 12.34
C LYS A 99 11.76 -29.22 13.18
N LEU A 100 11.92 -27.91 13.03
CA LEU A 100 12.84 -27.08 13.82
C LEU A 100 12.08 -26.10 14.71
N THR A 101 10.84 -26.44 15.08
CA THR A 101 9.98 -25.58 15.88
C THR A 101 10.65 -25.22 17.22
N ASN A 102 10.79 -23.93 17.53
CA ASN A 102 11.50 -23.42 18.73
C ASN A 102 12.98 -23.85 18.84
N ALA A 103 13.64 -24.31 17.78
CA ALA A 103 15.05 -24.67 17.84
C ALA A 103 15.95 -23.43 17.93
N ASN A 104 17.07 -23.54 18.65
CA ASN A 104 18.09 -22.50 18.66
C ASN A 104 19.11 -22.74 17.56
N LEU A 105 19.05 -21.93 16.50
CA LEU A 105 19.86 -22.01 15.28
C LEU A 105 20.86 -20.83 15.22
N THR A 106 21.19 -20.22 16.36
CA THR A 106 22.11 -19.09 16.43
C THR A 106 23.51 -19.50 15.94
N GLY A 107 23.99 -18.87 14.87
CA GLY A 107 25.29 -19.16 14.26
C GLY A 107 25.37 -20.50 13.52
N ILE A 108 24.24 -21.13 13.19
CA ILE A 108 24.20 -22.34 12.36
C ILE A 108 24.79 -22.07 10.96
N ASN A 109 25.42 -23.08 10.37
CA ASN A 109 25.73 -23.09 8.94
C ASN A 109 24.72 -23.96 8.19
N LEU A 110 23.96 -23.36 7.28
CA LEU A 110 22.97 -24.04 6.42
C LEU A 110 23.35 -23.98 4.93
N THR A 111 24.59 -23.64 4.59
CA THR A 111 25.04 -23.55 3.19
C THR A 111 24.78 -24.86 2.45
N GLU A 112 24.11 -24.79 1.31
CA GLU A 112 23.76 -25.93 0.45
C GLU A 112 22.87 -26.99 1.13
N ALA A 113 22.25 -26.68 2.28
CA ALA A 113 21.29 -27.58 2.92
C ALA A 113 19.95 -27.58 2.16
N ASN A 114 19.33 -28.75 2.01
CA ASN A 114 17.97 -28.85 1.45
C ASN A 114 16.93 -28.62 2.55
N LEU A 115 16.29 -27.45 2.54
CA LEU A 115 15.29 -27.07 3.55
C LEU A 115 13.85 -27.30 3.11
N THR A 116 13.62 -27.99 1.98
CA THR A 116 12.28 -28.09 1.36
C THR A 116 11.24 -28.59 2.34
N GLY A 117 10.23 -27.75 2.64
CA GLY A 117 9.14 -28.11 3.55
C GLY A 117 9.52 -28.22 5.04
N ALA A 118 10.73 -27.82 5.43
CA ALA A 118 11.10 -27.70 6.83
C ALA A 118 10.26 -26.63 7.55
N ASP A 119 10.00 -26.86 8.84
CA ASP A 119 9.25 -25.98 9.72
C ASP A 119 10.21 -25.28 10.70
N PHE A 120 10.35 -23.97 10.57
CA PHE A 120 11.14 -23.09 11.43
C PHE A 120 10.26 -22.20 12.32
N ASN A 121 9.01 -22.58 12.58
CA ASN A 121 8.12 -21.83 13.48
C ASN A 121 8.83 -21.55 14.82
N ARG A 122 8.89 -20.28 15.21
CA ARG A 122 9.57 -19.81 16.43
C ARG A 122 11.06 -20.15 16.55
N ALA A 123 11.72 -20.53 15.46
CA ALA A 123 13.15 -20.82 15.49
C ALA A 123 13.98 -19.55 15.69
N ILE A 124 15.19 -19.69 16.25
CA ILE A 124 16.03 -18.56 16.66
C ILE A 124 17.30 -18.49 15.81
N PHE A 125 17.47 -17.38 15.08
CA PHE A 125 18.58 -17.12 14.15
C PHE A 125 19.29 -15.78 14.43
N ILE A 126 19.35 -15.35 15.70
CA ILE A 126 19.86 -14.03 16.08
C ILE A 126 21.29 -13.83 15.55
N LYS A 127 21.51 -12.80 14.74
CA LYS A 127 22.81 -12.46 14.13
C LYS A 127 23.47 -13.63 13.37
N THR A 128 22.69 -14.59 12.89
CA THR A 128 23.18 -15.71 12.07
C THR A 128 23.46 -15.25 10.64
N LYS A 129 24.49 -15.82 10.01
CA LYS A 129 24.74 -15.65 8.57
C LYS A 129 23.95 -16.69 7.79
N LEU A 130 22.92 -16.24 7.10
CA LEU A 130 22.00 -17.00 6.27
C LEU A 130 21.97 -16.40 4.87
N ILE A 131 23.15 -16.25 4.26
CA ILE A 131 23.34 -15.65 2.93
C ILE A 131 23.08 -16.74 1.88
N ASP A 132 22.31 -16.41 0.85
CA ASP A 132 22.02 -17.30 -0.29
C ASP A 132 21.40 -18.64 0.14
N ILE A 133 20.48 -18.58 1.12
CA ILE A 133 19.74 -19.75 1.62
C ILE A 133 18.34 -19.78 1.00
N ASP A 134 17.90 -20.96 0.57
CA ASP A 134 16.54 -21.16 0.08
C ASP A 134 15.59 -21.54 1.22
N PHE A 135 14.80 -20.56 1.65
CA PHE A 135 13.68 -20.69 2.58
C PHE A 135 12.32 -20.71 1.86
N SER A 136 12.28 -20.91 0.54
CA SER A 136 11.04 -20.81 -0.21
C SER A 136 10.02 -21.84 0.26
N ASN A 137 8.77 -21.40 0.40
CA ASN A 137 7.65 -22.19 0.90
C ASN A 137 7.83 -22.75 2.33
N ASN A 138 8.86 -22.34 3.09
CA ASN A 138 9.00 -22.76 4.48
C ASN A 138 8.10 -21.95 5.42
N ASP A 139 7.81 -22.56 6.56
CA ASP A 139 7.18 -21.86 7.68
C ASP A 139 8.26 -21.27 8.59
N LEU A 140 8.35 -19.95 8.65
CA LEU A 140 9.19 -19.18 9.57
C LEU A 140 8.32 -18.30 10.48
N SER A 141 7.05 -18.64 10.68
CA SER A 141 6.14 -17.86 11.51
C SER A 141 6.69 -17.72 12.93
N GLU A 142 6.62 -16.51 13.47
CA GLU A 142 7.16 -16.12 14.78
C GLU A 142 8.67 -16.39 14.97
N ALA A 143 9.44 -16.65 13.90
CA ALA A 143 10.88 -16.84 13.98
C ALA A 143 11.61 -15.57 14.44
N ILE A 144 12.72 -15.73 15.15
CA ILE A 144 13.54 -14.63 15.67
C ILE A 144 14.80 -14.50 14.82
N LEU A 145 14.80 -13.56 13.89
CA LEU A 145 15.85 -13.29 12.89
C LEU A 145 16.57 -11.95 13.16
N VAL A 146 16.54 -11.47 14.41
CA VAL A 146 17.07 -10.16 14.80
C VAL A 146 18.55 -10.02 14.39
N GLY A 147 18.84 -9.03 13.54
CA GLY A 147 20.18 -8.74 13.03
C GLY A 147 20.81 -9.86 12.19
N ALA A 148 20.02 -10.83 11.70
CA ALA A 148 20.52 -11.88 10.82
C ALA A 148 20.96 -11.30 9.46
N ASP A 149 21.94 -11.93 8.83
CA ASP A 149 22.33 -11.63 7.46
C ASP A 149 21.62 -12.60 6.52
N LEU A 150 20.57 -12.11 5.86
CA LEU A 150 19.67 -12.83 4.95
C LEU A 150 19.87 -12.36 3.50
N SER A 151 21.02 -11.75 3.19
CA SER A 151 21.30 -11.21 1.86
C SER A 151 21.19 -12.31 0.80
N TYR A 152 20.59 -11.99 -0.34
CA TYR A 152 20.37 -12.91 -1.48
C TYR A 152 19.48 -14.13 -1.21
N SER A 153 19.01 -14.33 0.02
CA SER A 153 18.22 -15.50 0.38
C SER A 153 16.82 -15.46 -0.24
N ASN A 154 16.29 -16.65 -0.50
CA ASN A 154 15.00 -16.84 -1.14
C ASN A 154 13.92 -17.16 -0.10
N PHE A 155 12.99 -16.25 0.11
CA PHE A 155 11.79 -16.38 0.94
C PHE A 155 10.52 -16.42 0.08
N SER A 156 10.61 -16.77 -1.21
CA SER A 156 9.42 -16.76 -2.07
C SER A 156 8.35 -17.67 -1.49
N LYS A 157 7.15 -17.13 -1.27
CA LYS A 157 5.99 -17.82 -0.66
C LYS A 157 6.25 -18.36 0.75
N ALA A 158 7.30 -17.93 1.43
CA ALA A 158 7.54 -18.30 2.81
C ALA A 158 6.49 -17.64 3.73
N ASN A 159 6.15 -18.33 4.82
CA ASN A 159 5.33 -17.77 5.88
C ASN A 159 6.23 -17.12 6.94
N LEU A 160 6.24 -15.79 7.00
CA LEU A 160 6.97 -14.98 7.98
C LEU A 160 6.00 -14.29 8.96
N THR A 161 4.79 -14.82 9.12
CA THR A 161 3.77 -14.24 10.01
C THR A 161 4.31 -14.03 11.42
N GLY A 162 4.29 -12.79 11.92
CA GLY A 162 4.77 -12.44 13.25
C GLY A 162 6.28 -12.60 13.48
N ALA A 163 7.07 -12.88 12.43
CA ALA A 163 8.51 -13.02 12.55
C ALA A 163 9.19 -11.70 12.96
N ASN A 164 10.26 -11.78 13.74
CA ASN A 164 11.05 -10.64 14.15
C ASN A 164 12.36 -10.57 13.38
N LEU A 165 12.40 -9.69 12.37
CA LEU A 165 13.54 -9.37 11.51
C LEU A 165 14.14 -7.98 11.85
N THR A 166 13.98 -7.49 13.08
CA THR A 166 14.51 -6.18 13.49
C THR A 166 16.01 -6.05 13.15
N GLY A 167 16.36 -5.02 12.38
CA GLY A 167 17.74 -4.75 11.95
C GLY A 167 18.39 -5.84 11.08
N ALA A 168 17.62 -6.78 10.53
CA ALA A 168 18.14 -7.81 9.65
C ALA A 168 18.60 -7.23 8.30
N ASN A 169 19.56 -7.89 7.67
CA ASN A 169 20.05 -7.53 6.35
C ASN A 169 19.41 -8.43 5.28
N LEU A 170 18.51 -7.88 4.47
CA LEU A 170 17.78 -8.55 3.39
C LEU A 170 18.10 -7.96 2.02
N ILE A 171 19.32 -7.43 1.82
CA ILE A 171 19.74 -6.88 0.53
C ILE A 171 19.53 -7.93 -0.57
N VAL A 172 18.81 -7.55 -1.62
CA VAL A 172 18.54 -8.41 -2.80
C VAL A 172 17.77 -9.71 -2.45
N ALA A 173 17.25 -9.85 -1.23
CA ALA A 173 16.45 -11.02 -0.85
C ALA A 173 15.16 -11.11 -1.69
N ASN A 174 14.72 -12.34 -1.97
CA ASN A 174 13.50 -12.60 -2.70
C ASN A 174 12.34 -12.95 -1.76
N LEU A 175 11.42 -12.02 -1.53
CA LEU A 175 10.19 -12.19 -0.75
C LEU A 175 8.94 -12.20 -1.66
N TYR A 176 9.06 -12.66 -2.91
CA TYR A 176 7.93 -12.78 -3.84
C TYR A 176 6.79 -13.60 -3.22
N GLU A 177 5.59 -13.01 -3.14
CA GLU A 177 4.40 -13.63 -2.53
C GLU A 177 4.61 -14.15 -1.08
N ALA A 178 5.60 -13.63 -0.36
CA ALA A 178 5.81 -13.97 1.05
C ALA A 178 4.69 -13.40 1.93
N ILE A 179 4.36 -14.11 3.02
CA ILE A 179 3.36 -13.66 4.00
C ILE A 179 4.11 -13.02 5.17
N LEU A 180 4.04 -11.70 5.30
CA LEU A 180 4.71 -10.92 6.36
C LEU A 180 3.69 -10.32 7.33
N PHE A 181 2.49 -10.91 7.44
CA PHE A 181 1.45 -10.45 8.36
C PHE A 181 2.01 -10.27 9.78
N LYS A 182 1.92 -9.06 10.34
CA LYS A 182 2.46 -8.70 11.68
C LYS A 182 3.96 -8.92 11.88
N ALA A 183 4.74 -9.11 10.82
CA ALA A 183 6.18 -9.23 10.93
C ALA A 183 6.81 -7.88 11.35
N ASN A 184 7.87 -7.94 12.16
CA ASN A 184 8.65 -6.76 12.54
C ASN A 184 9.96 -6.72 11.75
N LEU A 185 10.07 -5.77 10.83
CA LEU A 185 11.23 -5.45 9.99
C LEU A 185 11.78 -4.05 10.31
N SER A 186 11.55 -3.53 11.51
CA SER A 186 12.03 -2.21 11.92
C SER A 186 13.56 -2.12 11.78
N GLY A 187 14.03 -1.05 11.13
CA GLY A 187 15.45 -0.83 10.85
C GLY A 187 16.13 -1.85 9.95
N ALA A 188 15.38 -2.78 9.32
CA ALA A 188 15.94 -3.77 8.42
C ALA A 188 16.41 -3.13 7.10
N ASN A 189 17.42 -3.74 6.47
CA ASN A 189 17.89 -3.32 5.16
C ASN A 189 17.34 -4.23 4.07
N LEU A 190 16.34 -3.75 3.32
CA LEU A 190 15.71 -4.42 2.20
C LEU A 190 16.07 -3.77 0.85
N SER A 191 17.21 -3.06 0.77
CA SER A 191 17.58 -2.41 -0.49
C SER A 191 17.65 -3.43 -1.62
N ARG A 192 17.01 -3.11 -2.76
CA ARG A 192 16.91 -3.98 -3.95
C ARG A 192 16.24 -5.34 -3.72
N ALA A 193 15.55 -5.54 -2.59
CA ALA A 193 14.78 -6.75 -2.34
C ALA A 193 13.53 -6.83 -3.24
N SER A 194 13.07 -8.05 -3.52
CA SER A 194 11.83 -8.31 -4.28
C SER A 194 10.71 -8.67 -3.31
N LEU A 195 9.74 -7.79 -3.11
CA LEU A 195 8.53 -7.98 -2.30
C LEU A 195 7.26 -7.98 -3.16
N ASN A 196 7.39 -8.33 -4.45
CA ASN A 196 6.26 -8.36 -5.37
C ASN A 196 5.13 -9.22 -4.80
N ARG A 197 3.92 -8.66 -4.73
CA ARG A 197 2.71 -9.34 -4.23
C ARG A 197 2.83 -9.92 -2.82
N ALA A 198 3.80 -9.44 -2.03
CA ALA A 198 3.90 -9.83 -0.63
C ALA A 198 2.71 -9.27 0.18
N ASP A 199 2.27 -10.03 1.18
CA ASP A 199 1.27 -9.58 2.15
C ASP A 199 1.98 -8.91 3.32
N LEU A 200 1.87 -7.58 3.42
CA LEU A 200 2.52 -6.77 4.45
C LEU A 200 1.52 -6.26 5.50
N LEU A 201 0.32 -6.86 5.59
CA LEU A 201 -0.74 -6.47 6.50
C LEU A 201 -0.21 -6.37 7.95
N GLU A 202 -0.44 -5.22 8.60
CA GLU A 202 0.01 -4.93 9.98
C GLU A 202 1.51 -5.12 10.24
N ALA A 203 2.35 -5.21 9.20
CA ALA A 203 3.80 -5.35 9.34
C ALA A 203 4.46 -4.02 9.74
N ASP A 204 5.59 -4.09 10.45
CA ASP A 204 6.37 -2.93 10.87
C ASP A 204 7.67 -2.82 10.08
N PHE A 205 7.76 -1.81 9.23
CA PHE A 205 8.93 -1.43 8.44
C PHE A 205 9.51 -0.08 8.91
N SER A 206 9.23 0.34 10.15
CA SER A 206 9.71 1.63 10.65
C SER A 206 11.24 1.76 10.55
N GLY A 207 11.72 2.85 9.94
CA GLY A 207 13.14 3.09 9.71
C GLY A 207 13.84 2.10 8.76
N ALA A 208 13.09 1.24 8.05
CA ALA A 208 13.67 0.28 7.13
C ALA A 208 14.21 0.96 5.86
N ASN A 209 15.26 0.39 5.27
CA ASN A 209 15.77 0.80 3.96
C ASN A 209 15.11 -0.07 2.88
N LEU A 210 14.25 0.52 2.05
CA LEU A 210 13.56 -0.10 0.92
C LEU A 210 14.02 0.52 -0.42
N THR A 211 15.20 1.12 -0.45
CA THR A 211 15.74 1.76 -1.67
C THR A 211 15.83 0.75 -2.81
N GLU A 212 15.33 1.13 -3.99
CA GLU A 212 15.26 0.26 -5.18
C GLU A 212 14.51 -1.07 -4.98
N ALA A 213 13.78 -1.25 -3.87
CA ALA A 213 13.02 -2.46 -3.62
C ALA A 213 11.81 -2.54 -4.58
N ASN A 214 11.47 -3.77 -4.96
CA ASN A 214 10.30 -4.02 -5.81
C ASN A 214 9.10 -4.48 -4.97
N LEU A 215 8.18 -3.57 -4.71
CA LEU A 215 6.95 -3.74 -3.93
C LEU A 215 5.70 -3.79 -4.85
N SER A 216 5.88 -4.13 -6.13
CA SER A 216 4.78 -4.10 -7.10
C SER A 216 3.67 -5.09 -6.71
N GLY A 217 2.44 -4.59 -6.62
CA GLY A 217 1.27 -5.35 -6.20
C GLY A 217 1.28 -5.80 -4.73
N ALA A 218 2.19 -5.31 -3.89
CA ALA A 218 2.19 -5.61 -2.46
C ALA A 218 1.00 -4.93 -1.74
N SER A 219 0.53 -5.55 -0.67
CA SER A 219 -0.55 -5.03 0.17
C SER A 219 0.03 -4.39 1.44
N PHE A 220 -0.18 -3.09 1.61
CA PHE A 220 0.26 -2.28 2.75
C PHE A 220 -0.88 -1.90 3.71
N LEU A 221 -1.86 -2.77 3.89
CA LEU A 221 -2.99 -2.49 4.78
C LEU A 221 -2.49 -2.40 6.23
N GLU A 222 -2.73 -1.28 6.91
CA GLU A 222 -2.29 -1.03 8.30
C GLU A 222 -0.77 -1.22 8.53
N THR A 223 0.04 -1.18 7.47
CA THR A 223 1.50 -1.32 7.57
C THR A 223 2.14 -0.03 8.10
N ASN A 224 3.16 -0.19 8.95
CA ASN A 224 3.96 0.94 9.42
C ASN A 224 5.22 1.12 8.58
N LEU A 225 5.30 2.18 7.78
CA LEU A 225 6.47 2.58 7.00
C LEU A 225 7.12 3.86 7.54
N SER A 226 6.80 4.28 8.77
CA SER A 226 7.34 5.53 9.32
C SER A 226 8.87 5.59 9.30
N GLY A 227 9.44 6.69 8.83
CA GLY A 227 10.89 6.89 8.74
C GLY A 227 11.63 5.97 7.75
N SER A 228 10.92 5.15 6.97
CA SER A 228 11.54 4.27 5.96
C SER A 228 11.97 5.05 4.72
N ASP A 229 12.93 4.49 3.97
CA ASP A 229 13.40 5.05 2.70
C ASP A 229 12.98 4.17 1.53
N LEU A 230 12.03 4.66 0.72
CA LEU A 230 11.54 4.02 -0.50
C LEU A 230 12.07 4.69 -1.77
N THR A 231 13.23 5.35 -1.71
CA THR A 231 13.82 6.01 -2.88
C THR A 231 14.08 5.01 -4.01
N ASN A 232 13.67 5.36 -5.24
CA ASN A 232 13.74 4.50 -6.43
C ASN A 232 12.93 3.19 -6.34
N ALA A 233 12.07 3.01 -5.33
CA ALA A 233 11.28 1.79 -5.20
C ALA A 233 10.23 1.64 -6.32
N LEU A 234 9.83 0.40 -6.58
CA LEU A 234 8.74 0.06 -7.50
C LEU A 234 7.49 -0.28 -6.68
N LEU A 235 6.47 0.58 -6.72
CA LEU A 235 5.19 0.44 -6.01
C LEU A 235 4.04 0.30 -7.03
N THR A 236 4.33 -0.29 -8.19
CA THR A 236 3.34 -0.40 -9.28
C THR A 236 2.19 -1.29 -8.84
N GLY A 237 0.97 -0.75 -8.83
CA GLY A 237 -0.24 -1.47 -8.38
C GLY A 237 -0.27 -1.78 -6.89
N ALA A 238 0.58 -1.16 -6.07
CA ALA A 238 0.57 -1.35 -4.62
C ALA A 238 -0.73 -0.82 -3.99
N LEU A 239 -1.16 -1.47 -2.90
CA LEU A 239 -2.34 -1.08 -2.13
C LEU A 239 -1.92 -0.50 -0.78
N CYS A 240 -2.02 0.82 -0.62
CA CYS A 240 -1.70 1.55 0.60
C CYS A 240 -2.99 2.01 1.29
N ILE A 241 -3.46 1.25 2.28
CA ILE A 241 -4.70 1.54 3.00
C ILE A 241 -4.36 1.64 4.48
N GLN A 242 -4.67 2.77 5.13
CA GLN A 242 -4.32 3.01 6.54
C GLN A 242 -2.82 2.85 6.83
N THR A 243 -1.98 3.03 5.81
CA THR A 243 -0.53 2.90 5.90
C THR A 243 0.08 4.12 6.59
N ASN A 244 1.03 3.90 7.51
CA ASN A 244 1.76 5.00 8.13
C ASN A 244 3.03 5.33 7.33
N PHE A 245 3.10 6.50 6.72
CA PHE A 245 4.29 7.02 6.03
C PHE A 245 4.93 8.22 6.76
N GLU A 246 4.62 8.46 8.04
CA GLU A 246 5.18 9.56 8.82
C GLU A 246 6.71 9.60 8.72
N ASN A 247 7.28 10.74 8.31
CA ASN A 247 8.72 10.93 8.12
C ASN A 247 9.41 9.98 7.13
N ALA A 248 8.67 9.20 6.34
CA ALA A 248 9.25 8.35 5.32
C ALA A 248 9.73 9.18 4.11
N THR A 249 10.54 8.58 3.25
CA THR A 249 11.00 9.19 2.00
C THR A 249 10.57 8.37 0.81
N ILE A 250 9.91 9.00 -0.15
CA ILE A 250 9.51 8.41 -1.43
C ILE A 250 9.96 9.36 -2.54
N GLU A 251 11.16 9.13 -3.07
CA GLU A 251 11.69 9.91 -4.17
C GLU A 251 11.96 9.03 -5.40
N ASN A 252 11.64 9.52 -6.59
CA ASN A 252 11.87 8.83 -7.87
C ASN A 252 11.22 7.42 -7.97
N ALA A 253 10.24 7.14 -7.11
CA ALA A 253 9.56 5.85 -7.08
C ALA A 253 8.59 5.70 -8.26
N ARG A 254 8.42 4.46 -8.75
CA ARG A 254 7.41 4.14 -9.77
C ARG A 254 6.13 3.68 -9.11
N ILE A 255 5.08 4.48 -9.22
CA ILE A 255 3.82 4.29 -8.49
C ILE A 255 2.62 4.11 -9.44
N TYR A 256 2.85 3.65 -10.67
CA TYR A 256 1.79 3.41 -11.65
C TYR A 256 0.67 2.54 -11.05
N GLY A 257 -0.56 3.03 -11.04
CA GLY A 257 -1.72 2.30 -10.52
C GLY A 257 -1.75 2.08 -9.01
N ILE A 258 -0.97 2.85 -8.24
CA ILE A 258 -1.04 2.81 -6.77
C ILE A 258 -2.44 3.19 -6.28
N SER A 259 -2.88 2.55 -5.19
CA SER A 259 -4.11 2.90 -4.48
C SER A 259 -3.77 3.35 -3.07
N VAL A 260 -4.19 4.55 -2.69
CA VAL A 260 -3.83 5.26 -1.45
C VAL A 260 -5.10 5.72 -0.76
N TRP A 261 -5.33 5.24 0.46
CA TRP A 261 -6.54 5.55 1.25
C TRP A 261 -6.20 5.68 2.73
N ASN A 262 -6.60 6.79 3.36
CA ASN A 262 -6.43 7.05 4.79
C ASN A 262 -4.99 6.89 5.30
N ILE A 263 -3.99 7.32 4.52
CA ILE A 263 -2.60 7.25 4.96
C ILE A 263 -2.27 8.35 5.99
N LYS A 264 -1.25 8.10 6.81
CA LYS A 264 -0.58 9.15 7.60
C LYS A 264 0.66 9.60 6.85
N SER A 265 0.84 10.91 6.69
CA SER A 265 1.86 11.48 5.79
C SER A 265 2.58 12.69 6.40
N GLU A 266 2.45 12.91 7.71
CA GLU A 266 3.15 13.97 8.41
C GLU A 266 4.67 13.82 8.28
N GLY A 267 5.33 14.82 7.68
CA GLY A 267 6.78 14.78 7.43
C GLY A 267 7.20 13.86 6.28
N LEU A 268 6.27 13.25 5.54
CA LEU A 268 6.57 12.41 4.37
C LEU A 268 7.21 13.25 3.26
N VAL A 269 8.42 12.87 2.83
CA VAL A 269 9.10 13.48 1.69
C VAL A 269 8.69 12.78 0.41
N GLN A 270 8.18 13.53 -0.57
CA GLN A 270 7.66 13.00 -1.83
C GLN A 270 8.19 13.85 -2.99
N LYS A 271 8.93 13.23 -3.94
CA LYS A 271 9.43 13.92 -5.13
C LYS A 271 9.53 12.99 -6.34
N ASN A 272 9.30 13.54 -7.54
CA ASN A 272 9.56 12.88 -8.82
C ASN A 272 8.88 11.50 -8.96
N LEU A 273 7.68 11.34 -8.39
CA LEU A 273 6.96 10.08 -8.42
C LEU A 273 6.45 9.79 -9.83
N VAL A 274 6.87 8.69 -10.42
CA VAL A 274 6.54 8.32 -11.81
C VAL A 274 5.21 7.57 -11.83
N ILE A 275 4.22 8.11 -12.55
CA ILE A 275 2.84 7.58 -12.58
C ILE A 275 2.50 6.82 -13.87
N THR A 276 3.43 6.72 -14.82
CA THR A 276 3.23 6.06 -16.13
C THR A 276 3.91 4.70 -16.19
N LYS A 277 3.49 3.87 -17.16
CA LYS A 277 4.16 2.57 -17.42
C LYS A 277 5.53 2.79 -18.04
N GLY A 278 6.39 1.77 -17.97
CA GLY A 278 7.75 1.83 -18.51
C GLY A 278 7.86 2.06 -20.03
N ASN A 279 6.78 1.88 -20.79
CA ASN A 279 6.71 2.09 -22.24
C ASN A 279 6.02 3.40 -22.65
N GLU A 280 5.62 4.24 -21.69
CA GLU A 280 4.91 5.50 -21.90
C GLU A 280 5.82 6.70 -21.60
N PRO A 281 5.50 7.90 -22.13
CA PRO A 281 6.19 9.13 -21.71
C PRO A 281 6.13 9.29 -20.19
N VAL A 282 7.25 9.70 -19.58
CA VAL A 282 7.34 9.83 -18.12
C VAL A 282 6.51 11.04 -17.67
N ILE A 283 5.55 10.79 -16.77
CA ILE A 283 4.84 11.84 -16.04
C ILE A 283 5.23 11.71 -14.57
N THR A 284 5.65 12.81 -13.98
CA THR A 284 6.05 12.90 -12.57
C THR A 284 5.13 13.80 -11.77
N VAL A 285 4.96 13.47 -10.49
CA VAL A 285 4.25 14.27 -9.50
C VAL A 285 4.98 14.21 -8.15
N ASP A 286 4.71 15.15 -7.25
CA ASP A 286 5.37 15.23 -5.94
C ASP A 286 4.43 14.90 -4.76
N ASN A 287 3.31 14.23 -5.04
CA ASN A 287 2.36 13.82 -4.00
C ASN A 287 1.58 12.55 -4.42
N LEU A 288 1.45 11.58 -3.52
CA LEU A 288 0.81 10.28 -3.72
C LEU A 288 -0.69 10.40 -4.02
N GLU A 289 -1.41 11.25 -3.27
CA GLU A 289 -2.83 11.45 -3.48
C GLU A 289 -3.12 12.14 -4.83
N VAL A 290 -2.30 13.12 -5.21
CA VAL A 290 -2.31 13.75 -6.54
C VAL A 290 -1.96 12.73 -7.62
N ALA A 291 -0.98 11.85 -7.38
CA ALA A 291 -0.62 10.78 -8.31
C ALA A 291 -1.80 9.87 -8.62
N GLN A 292 -2.50 9.40 -7.59
CA GLN A 292 -3.69 8.57 -7.74
C GLN A 292 -4.77 9.29 -8.54
N PHE A 293 -5.03 10.56 -8.22
CA PHE A 293 -6.05 11.35 -8.92
C PHE A 293 -5.71 11.55 -10.41
N ILE A 294 -4.48 11.96 -10.72
CA ILE A 294 -4.04 12.16 -12.11
C ILE A 294 -4.06 10.84 -12.88
N TYR A 295 -3.60 9.74 -12.26
CA TYR A 295 -3.66 8.41 -12.85
C TYR A 295 -5.09 8.02 -13.25
N LEU A 296 -6.05 8.22 -12.36
CA LEU A 296 -7.46 7.93 -12.61
C LEU A 296 -8.01 8.74 -13.80
N ILE A 297 -7.63 10.01 -13.96
CA ILE A 297 -8.06 10.83 -15.11
C ILE A 297 -7.42 10.35 -16.42
N LEU A 298 -6.11 10.05 -16.40
CA LEU A 298 -5.37 9.69 -17.61
C LEU A 298 -5.74 8.31 -18.15
N ASN A 299 -5.98 7.34 -17.26
CA ASN A 299 -6.04 5.92 -17.63
C ASN A 299 -7.41 5.28 -17.46
N ASN A 300 -8.43 5.99 -16.96
CA ASN A 300 -9.77 5.45 -16.80
C ASN A 300 -10.76 6.11 -17.77
N GLU A 301 -11.09 5.39 -18.86
CA GLU A 301 -12.10 5.82 -19.83
C GLU A 301 -13.44 6.15 -19.19
N LYS A 302 -13.90 5.34 -18.23
CA LYS A 302 -15.17 5.60 -17.53
C LYS A 302 -15.12 6.92 -16.76
N ILE A 303 -13.99 7.28 -16.16
CA ILE A 303 -13.85 8.57 -15.48
C ILE A 303 -13.87 9.71 -16.50
N ARG A 304 -13.21 9.56 -17.64
CA ARG A 304 -13.29 10.55 -18.74
C ARG A 304 -14.72 10.69 -19.26
N ASP A 305 -15.46 9.59 -19.38
CA ASP A 305 -16.88 9.59 -19.75
C ASP A 305 -17.77 10.22 -18.68
N VAL A 306 -17.49 9.98 -17.40
CA VAL A 306 -18.18 10.63 -16.27
C VAL A 306 -17.93 12.13 -16.30
N ILE A 307 -16.68 12.57 -16.46
CA ILE A 307 -16.33 13.99 -16.62
C ILE A 307 -17.06 14.57 -17.84
N GLY A 308 -17.05 13.87 -18.98
CA GLY A 308 -17.79 14.26 -20.17
C GLY A 308 -19.31 14.31 -19.96
N THR A 309 -19.86 13.45 -19.11
CA THR A 309 -21.28 13.43 -18.74
C THR A 309 -21.61 14.64 -17.86
N ILE A 310 -20.77 14.97 -16.87
CA ILE A 310 -20.93 16.17 -16.05
C ILE A 310 -20.85 17.43 -16.94
N ALA A 311 -19.92 17.48 -17.89
CA ALA A 311 -19.86 18.59 -18.86
C ALA A 311 -21.12 18.69 -19.74
N LYS A 312 -21.77 17.57 -20.06
CA LYS A 312 -22.98 17.53 -20.91
C LYS A 312 -24.31 17.69 -20.17
N LYS A 313 -24.37 17.31 -18.89
CA LYS A 313 -25.63 17.16 -18.13
C LYS A 313 -25.54 17.71 -16.71
N GLY A 314 -24.35 18.00 -16.20
CA GLY A 314 -24.13 18.53 -14.86
C GLY A 314 -24.72 19.92 -14.72
N VAL A 315 -25.50 20.14 -13.66
CA VAL A 315 -26.05 21.46 -13.31
C VAL A 315 -25.69 21.74 -11.87
N LEU A 316 -24.81 22.71 -11.65
CA LEU A 316 -24.44 23.13 -10.31
C LEU A 316 -25.52 24.04 -9.74
N ILE A 317 -26.06 23.67 -8.58
CA ILE A 317 -27.04 24.45 -7.83
C ILE A 317 -26.32 25.06 -6.63
N LEU A 318 -26.20 26.38 -6.65
CA LEU A 318 -25.59 27.20 -5.63
C LEU A 318 -26.70 27.86 -4.80
N GLY A 319 -26.75 27.61 -3.50
CA GLY A 319 -27.73 28.25 -2.63
C GLY A 319 -27.46 28.00 -1.15
N ARG A 320 -28.18 28.72 -0.28
CA ARG A 320 -28.09 28.52 1.18
C ARG A 320 -29.23 27.62 1.64
N PHE A 321 -28.94 26.51 2.30
CA PHE A 321 -29.93 25.47 2.56
C PHE A 321 -30.62 25.68 3.91
N THR A 322 -31.16 26.89 4.13
CA THR A 322 -32.13 27.06 5.23
C THR A 322 -33.31 26.09 5.02
N PRO A 323 -34.01 25.63 6.06
CA PRO A 323 -35.07 24.63 5.92
C PRO A 323 -36.16 24.99 4.91
N GLU A 324 -36.45 26.29 4.76
CA GLU A 324 -37.39 26.81 3.76
C GLU A 324 -36.82 26.78 2.34
N ARG A 325 -35.55 27.18 2.16
CA ARG A 325 -34.87 27.21 0.86
C ARG A 325 -34.54 25.83 0.34
N LYS A 326 -34.16 24.92 1.23
CA LYS A 326 -33.86 23.52 0.89
C LYS A 326 -35.02 22.88 0.13
N LYS A 327 -36.28 23.16 0.53
CA LYS A 327 -37.49 22.70 -0.18
C LYS A 327 -37.56 23.19 -1.64
N ILE A 328 -37.07 24.40 -1.92
CA ILE A 328 -37.05 24.97 -3.27
C ILE A 328 -35.92 24.36 -4.08
N LEU A 329 -34.71 24.30 -3.52
CA LEU A 329 -33.53 23.73 -4.19
C LEU A 329 -33.70 22.23 -4.47
N ASP A 330 -34.29 21.47 -3.54
CA ASP A 330 -34.66 20.07 -3.76
C ASP A 330 -35.69 19.94 -4.88
N ALA A 331 -36.64 20.88 -5.01
CA ALA A 331 -37.62 20.83 -6.09
C ALA A 331 -37.01 21.16 -7.46
N ILE A 332 -36.07 22.12 -7.52
CA ILE A 332 -35.24 22.39 -8.71
C ILE A 332 -34.45 21.14 -9.09
N ARG A 333 -33.83 20.48 -8.09
CA ARG A 333 -33.07 19.23 -8.28
C ARG A 333 -33.94 18.14 -8.92
N GLU A 334 -35.12 17.88 -8.39
CA GLU A 334 -36.01 16.86 -8.97
C GLU A 334 -36.46 17.24 -10.38
N LYS A 335 -36.76 18.53 -10.63
CA LYS A 335 -37.15 18.99 -11.96
C LYS A 335 -36.04 18.85 -13.00
N LEU A 336 -34.79 19.07 -12.61
CA LEU A 336 -33.62 18.81 -13.47
C LEU A 336 -33.49 17.32 -13.80
N ARG A 337 -33.73 16.42 -12.84
CA ARG A 337 -33.71 14.97 -13.08
C ARG A 337 -34.79 14.52 -14.05
N GLU A 338 -35.99 15.09 -13.96
CA GLU A 338 -37.08 14.84 -14.94
C GLU A 338 -36.67 15.20 -16.39
N HIS A 339 -35.69 16.09 -16.54
CA HIS A 339 -35.16 16.52 -17.82
C HIS A 339 -33.78 15.92 -18.16
N ASP A 340 -33.40 14.80 -17.53
CA ASP A 340 -32.14 14.07 -17.79
C ASP A 340 -30.86 14.89 -17.52
N PHE A 341 -30.94 15.83 -16.58
CA PHE A 341 -29.78 16.53 -16.02
C PHE A 341 -29.30 15.87 -14.72
N VAL A 342 -28.03 16.08 -14.41
CA VAL A 342 -27.34 15.60 -13.20
C VAL A 342 -27.14 16.80 -12.27
N PRO A 343 -28.06 17.06 -11.33
CA PRO A 343 -27.93 18.19 -10.43
C PRO A 343 -26.86 17.95 -9.36
N ILE A 344 -25.97 18.91 -9.18
CA ILE A 344 -24.91 18.94 -8.17
C ILE A 344 -25.28 20.03 -7.18
N MET A 345 -25.62 19.66 -5.95
CA MET A 345 -26.01 20.61 -4.91
C MET A 345 -24.82 21.00 -4.06
N PHE A 346 -24.60 22.31 -3.89
CA PHE A 346 -23.56 22.83 -3.00
C PHE A 346 -24.19 23.80 -1.99
N ASP A 347 -24.09 23.47 -0.70
CA ASP A 347 -24.64 24.26 0.39
C ASP A 347 -23.62 25.26 0.94
N PHE A 348 -24.01 26.54 0.96
CA PHE A 348 -23.28 27.61 1.62
C PHE A 348 -23.62 27.65 3.12
N GLU A 349 -23.18 26.67 3.92
CA GLU A 349 -23.28 26.78 5.37
C GLU A 349 -22.42 27.95 5.93
N LYS A 350 -22.75 28.38 7.15
CA LYS A 350 -22.23 29.60 7.79
C LYS A 350 -20.69 29.59 7.86
N VAL A 351 -20.11 30.67 7.37
CA VAL A 351 -18.73 31.18 7.55
C VAL A 351 -17.94 30.46 8.66
N GLU A 352 -17.10 29.49 8.25
CA GLU A 352 -15.84 29.14 8.91
C GLU A 352 -14.98 28.24 7.99
N SER A 353 -14.63 28.75 6.81
CA SER A 353 -13.29 28.60 6.21
C SER A 353 -13.31 29.12 4.78
N ARG A 354 -12.27 29.84 4.40
CA ARG A 354 -12.03 30.38 3.05
C ARG A 354 -11.77 29.29 1.98
N ASN A 355 -12.23 28.06 2.16
CA ASN A 355 -11.61 26.88 1.54
C ASN A 355 -12.41 26.19 0.42
N TYR A 356 -13.60 26.68 0.06
CA TYR A 356 -14.43 26.03 -0.98
C TYR A 356 -14.50 26.78 -2.32
N THR A 357 -13.93 27.98 -2.42
CA THR A 357 -13.99 28.78 -3.65
C THR A 357 -13.39 28.04 -4.84
N GLU A 358 -12.21 27.42 -4.69
CA GLU A 358 -11.58 26.64 -5.77
C GLU A 358 -12.37 25.38 -6.13
N THR A 359 -12.95 24.67 -5.15
CA THR A 359 -13.83 23.53 -5.40
C THR A 359 -15.04 23.94 -6.22
N ILE A 360 -15.66 25.07 -5.89
CA ILE A 360 -16.81 25.59 -6.64
C ILE A 360 -16.40 26.05 -8.03
N LYS A 361 -15.21 26.63 -8.21
CA LYS A 361 -14.64 26.94 -9.53
C LYS A 361 -14.48 25.70 -10.40
N ILE A 362 -13.90 24.63 -9.86
CA ILE A 362 -13.76 23.36 -10.58
C ILE A 362 -15.14 22.78 -10.93
N LEU A 363 -16.07 22.72 -9.98
CA LEU A 363 -17.42 22.19 -10.21
C LEU A 363 -18.21 23.04 -11.23
N ALA A 364 -18.11 24.37 -11.15
CA ALA A 364 -18.73 25.27 -12.10
C ALA A 364 -18.13 25.04 -13.49
N GLY A 365 -16.79 25.04 -13.62
CA GLY A 365 -16.10 24.79 -14.89
C GLY A 365 -16.38 23.42 -15.51
N MET A 366 -16.77 22.43 -14.70
CA MET A 366 -17.22 21.12 -15.17
C MET A 366 -18.72 21.06 -15.50
N SER A 367 -19.53 22.00 -15.01
CA SER A 367 -20.98 21.99 -15.19
C SER A 367 -21.40 22.59 -16.51
N ARG A 368 -22.52 22.11 -17.05
CA ARG A 368 -23.11 22.68 -18.28
C ARG A 368 -23.69 24.07 -18.05
N PHE A 369 -24.28 24.30 -16.88
CA PHE A 369 -24.70 25.61 -16.43
C PHE A 369 -24.87 25.61 -14.90
N VAL A 370 -25.00 26.81 -14.33
CA VAL A 370 -25.11 27.03 -12.88
C VAL A 370 -26.44 27.71 -12.56
N ILE A 371 -27.20 27.20 -11.60
CA ILE A 371 -28.36 27.89 -11.03
C ILE A 371 -27.93 28.45 -9.66
N ALA A 372 -28.03 29.76 -9.48
CA ALA A 372 -27.64 30.43 -8.26
C ALA A 372 -28.86 31.08 -7.57
N ASP A 373 -29.24 30.58 -6.40
CA ASP A 373 -30.24 31.23 -5.55
C ASP A 373 -29.62 32.39 -4.79
N ILE A 374 -30.06 33.61 -5.12
CA ILE A 374 -29.54 34.86 -4.58
C ILE A 374 -30.42 35.54 -3.53
N SER A 375 -31.38 34.82 -2.96
CA SER A 375 -32.45 35.38 -2.13
C SER A 375 -32.08 35.81 -0.70
N ASP A 376 -30.96 35.37 -0.12
CA ASP A 376 -30.64 35.62 1.30
C ASP A 376 -29.17 36.05 1.53
N PHE A 377 -28.69 37.00 0.72
CA PHE A 377 -27.34 37.52 0.84
C PHE A 377 -27.29 38.87 1.56
N SER A 378 -26.80 38.88 2.80
CA SER A 378 -26.35 40.11 3.48
C SER A 378 -24.96 40.56 2.99
N SER A 379 -24.24 39.70 2.26
CA SER A 379 -22.90 39.91 1.69
C SER A 379 -22.69 39.00 0.49
N THR A 380 -21.81 39.42 -0.41
CA THR A 380 -21.45 38.76 -1.67
C THR A 380 -21.10 37.27 -1.52
N PRO A 381 -21.59 36.38 -2.40
CA PRO A 381 -20.95 35.09 -2.61
C PRO A 381 -19.62 35.35 -3.34
N ILE A 382 -18.51 35.30 -2.61
CA ILE A 382 -17.14 35.38 -3.16
C ILE A 382 -17.00 34.34 -4.29
N GLU A 383 -17.71 33.24 -4.17
CA GLU A 383 -17.78 32.12 -5.11
C GLU A 383 -18.36 32.53 -6.46
N LEU A 384 -19.44 33.33 -6.50
CA LEU A 384 -19.97 33.84 -7.78
C LEU A 384 -19.01 34.84 -8.42
N GLN A 385 -18.39 35.72 -7.62
CA GLN A 385 -17.37 36.64 -8.12
C GLN A 385 -16.11 35.93 -8.61
N ALA A 386 -15.76 34.78 -8.03
CA ALA A 386 -14.60 34.00 -8.42
C ALA A 386 -14.87 33.06 -9.61
N THR A 387 -16.13 32.70 -9.87
CA THR A 387 -16.49 31.75 -10.94
C THR A 387 -16.95 32.44 -12.22
N VAL A 388 -17.81 33.46 -12.11
CA VAL A 388 -18.42 34.10 -13.27
C VAL A 388 -17.37 34.69 -14.23
N PRO A 389 -16.32 35.41 -13.78
CA PRO A 389 -15.33 35.97 -14.70
C PRO A 389 -14.48 34.92 -15.43
N ASP A 390 -14.22 33.79 -14.76
CA ASP A 390 -13.25 32.79 -15.21
C ASP A 390 -13.88 31.73 -16.13
N TYR A 391 -15.19 31.48 -16.01
CA TYR A 391 -15.89 30.45 -16.76
C TYR A 391 -17.03 31.01 -17.62
N LYS A 392 -16.86 30.91 -18.94
CA LYS A 392 -17.90 31.21 -19.94
C LYS A 392 -18.93 30.08 -20.03
N ILE A 393 -19.72 29.92 -18.99
CA ILE A 393 -20.87 29.00 -18.92
C ILE A 393 -22.12 29.79 -18.50
N PRO A 394 -23.33 29.33 -18.81
CA PRO A 394 -24.55 30.01 -18.41
C PRO A 394 -24.71 30.03 -16.88
N PHE A 395 -24.88 31.21 -16.30
CA PHE A 395 -25.27 31.40 -14.91
C PHE A 395 -26.70 31.91 -14.83
N ILE A 396 -27.57 31.20 -14.11
CA ILE A 396 -28.99 31.50 -13.97
C ILE A 396 -29.25 31.97 -12.54
N PRO A 397 -29.39 33.28 -12.32
CA PRO A 397 -29.69 33.82 -11.00
C PRO A 397 -31.19 33.76 -10.74
N ILE A 398 -31.58 33.15 -9.62
CA ILE A 398 -32.97 33.10 -9.14
C ILE A 398 -33.08 33.87 -7.82
N ILE A 399 -34.19 34.58 -7.62
CA ILE A 399 -34.43 35.33 -6.39
C ILE A 399 -35.90 35.31 -5.97
N GLN A 400 -36.15 35.15 -4.67
CA GLN A 400 -37.49 35.26 -4.13
C GLN A 400 -37.95 36.72 -4.12
N LYS A 401 -39.16 36.97 -4.58
CA LYS A 401 -39.75 38.31 -4.59
C LYS A 401 -39.84 38.86 -3.16
N GLY A 402 -39.49 40.15 -3.02
CA GLY A 402 -39.40 40.82 -1.72
C GLY A 402 -37.99 40.79 -1.12
N LYS A 403 -37.08 39.97 -1.65
CA LYS A 403 -35.65 40.02 -1.32
C LYS A 403 -34.92 40.92 -2.33
N LYS A 404 -33.89 41.63 -1.87
CA LYS A 404 -33.00 42.42 -2.73
C LYS A 404 -31.81 41.56 -3.14
N ALA A 405 -31.48 41.59 -4.43
CA ALA A 405 -30.18 41.10 -4.89
C ALA A 405 -29.06 41.88 -4.19
N PHE A 406 -27.93 41.25 -3.96
CA PHE A 406 -26.77 41.94 -3.38
C PHE A 406 -26.24 43.02 -4.35
N SER A 407 -25.66 44.09 -3.82
CA SER A 407 -25.31 45.30 -4.58
C SER A 407 -24.37 45.05 -5.77
N MET A 408 -23.37 44.18 -5.59
CA MET A 408 -22.39 43.81 -6.63
C MET A 408 -22.91 42.81 -7.66
N PHE A 409 -24.17 42.36 -7.57
CA PHE A 409 -24.73 41.46 -8.59
C PHE A 409 -24.80 42.17 -9.95
N VAL A 410 -25.03 43.49 -9.96
CA VAL A 410 -25.04 44.32 -11.16
C VAL A 410 -23.71 44.21 -11.92
N ASP A 411 -22.58 44.12 -11.21
CA ASP A 411 -21.25 43.96 -11.80
C ASP A 411 -21.09 42.58 -12.47
N LEU A 412 -21.82 41.56 -12.02
CA LEU A 412 -21.80 40.25 -12.67
C LEU A 412 -22.71 40.21 -13.90
N GLN A 413 -23.72 41.07 -13.99
CA GLN A 413 -24.60 41.15 -15.16
C GLN A 413 -23.92 41.73 -16.40
N GLN A 414 -22.70 42.28 -16.27
CA GLN A 414 -21.91 42.74 -17.42
C GLN A 414 -21.44 41.59 -18.33
N TYR A 415 -21.37 40.36 -17.78
CA TYR A 415 -20.96 39.18 -18.52
C TYR A 415 -22.17 38.61 -19.28
N ASP A 416 -22.02 38.41 -20.59
CA ASP A 416 -23.11 38.01 -21.48
C ASP A 416 -23.58 36.55 -21.28
N TRP A 417 -22.84 35.78 -20.46
CA TRP A 417 -23.19 34.44 -20.00
C TRP A 417 -23.93 34.43 -18.64
N VAL A 418 -24.15 35.58 -18.01
CA VAL A 418 -25.04 35.72 -16.85
C VAL A 418 -26.45 36.06 -17.35
N LEU A 419 -27.38 35.13 -17.14
CA LEU A 419 -28.75 35.24 -17.63
C LEU A 419 -29.57 36.27 -16.81
N PRO A 420 -30.69 36.78 -17.37
CA PRO A 420 -31.59 37.66 -16.66
C PRO A 420 -32.07 37.07 -15.33
N LEU A 421 -32.21 37.94 -14.33
CA LEU A 421 -32.65 37.57 -12.98
C LEU A 421 -34.10 37.05 -12.98
N ILE A 422 -34.28 35.79 -12.58
CA ILE A 422 -35.61 35.15 -12.47
C ILE A 422 -36.17 35.41 -11.07
N LYS A 423 -37.33 36.06 -10.99
CA LYS A 423 -38.02 36.35 -9.72
C LYS A 423 -39.15 35.36 -9.49
N TYR A 424 -39.25 34.79 -8.30
CA TYR A 424 -40.31 33.84 -7.95
C TYR A 424 -41.02 34.20 -6.64
N ASN A 425 -42.33 33.95 -6.53
CA ASN A 425 -43.11 34.11 -5.30
C ASN A 425 -43.24 32.81 -4.52
N SER A 426 -43.32 31.68 -5.25
CA SER A 426 -43.50 30.35 -4.67
C SER A 426 -42.71 29.30 -5.47
N LYS A 427 -42.56 28.12 -4.85
CA LYS A 427 -41.98 26.94 -5.49
C LYS A 427 -42.74 26.57 -6.78
N ASP A 428 -44.07 26.56 -6.74
CA ASP A 428 -44.87 26.09 -7.87
C ASP A 428 -44.81 27.05 -9.07
N GLU A 429 -44.68 28.35 -8.81
CA GLU A 429 -44.46 29.35 -9.87
C GLU A 429 -43.11 29.14 -10.57
N LEU A 430 -42.03 28.95 -9.80
CA LEU A 430 -40.69 28.71 -10.36
C LEU A 430 -40.64 27.43 -11.22
N LEU A 431 -41.42 26.42 -10.87
CA LEU A 431 -41.42 25.13 -11.55
C LEU A 431 -42.34 25.06 -12.77
N LYS A 432 -43.34 25.96 -12.88
CA LYS A 432 -44.39 25.89 -13.91
C LYS A 432 -43.83 25.95 -15.34
N ASP A 433 -42.88 26.86 -15.58
CA ASP A 433 -42.26 27.08 -16.89
C ASP A 433 -40.75 26.76 -16.87
N PHE A 434 -40.31 25.91 -15.93
CA PHE A 434 -38.91 25.60 -15.64
C PHE A 434 -38.10 25.20 -16.88
N LYS A 435 -38.67 24.36 -17.75
CA LYS A 435 -38.00 23.95 -18.98
C LYS A 435 -37.70 25.15 -19.89
N LYS A 436 -38.68 26.01 -20.11
CA LYS A 436 -38.56 27.13 -21.03
C LYS A 436 -37.68 28.24 -20.44
N GLU A 437 -37.95 28.64 -19.20
CA GLU A 437 -37.29 29.79 -18.59
C GLU A 437 -35.87 29.50 -18.11
N ILE A 438 -35.60 28.27 -17.65
CA ILE A 438 -34.29 27.90 -17.10
C ILE A 438 -33.52 27.04 -18.10
N ILE A 439 -34.04 25.86 -18.45
CA ILE A 439 -33.28 24.87 -19.25
C ILE A 439 -33.01 25.39 -20.66
N ASP A 440 -34.05 25.65 -21.45
CA ASP A 440 -33.92 26.00 -22.87
C ASP A 440 -33.13 27.32 -23.04
N THR A 441 -33.33 28.27 -22.13
CA THR A 441 -32.59 29.55 -22.12
C THR A 441 -31.10 29.33 -21.80
N ALA A 442 -30.78 28.50 -20.79
CA ALA A 442 -29.39 28.16 -20.48
C ALA A 442 -28.72 27.42 -21.64
N LEU A 443 -29.40 26.46 -22.26
CA LEU A 443 -28.87 25.69 -23.39
C LEU A 443 -28.63 26.55 -24.64
N ALA A 444 -29.46 27.57 -24.86
CA ALA A 444 -29.26 28.52 -25.95
C ALA A 444 -27.97 29.34 -25.76
N VAL A 445 -27.73 29.81 -24.53
CA VAL A 445 -26.50 30.54 -24.17
C VAL A 445 -25.28 29.63 -24.23
N ASP A 446 -25.35 28.41 -23.69
CA ASP A 446 -24.31 27.37 -23.76
C ASP A 446 -23.87 27.13 -25.21
N LYS A 447 -24.85 26.90 -26.10
CA LYS A 447 -24.60 26.70 -27.54
C LYS A 447 -23.95 27.92 -28.19
N ARG A 448 -24.39 29.14 -27.84
CA ARG A 448 -23.79 30.38 -28.37
C ARG A 448 -22.32 30.50 -27.97
N LEU A 449 -22.02 30.36 -26.67
CA LEU A 449 -20.67 30.46 -26.12
C LEU A 449 -19.73 29.39 -26.71
N PHE A 450 -20.24 28.18 -26.90
CA PHE A 450 -19.48 27.11 -27.57
C PHE A 450 -19.08 27.48 -29.00
N MET A 451 -20.00 28.05 -29.78
CA MET A 451 -19.74 28.45 -31.17
C MET A 451 -18.74 29.61 -31.25
N GLU A 452 -18.83 30.60 -30.35
CA GLU A 452 -17.87 31.71 -30.27
C GLU A 452 -16.45 31.22 -29.95
N LYS A 453 -16.31 30.27 -29.02
CA LYS A 453 -15.02 29.66 -28.68
C LYS A 453 -14.41 28.91 -29.86
N GLN A 454 -15.22 28.19 -30.64
CA GLN A 454 -14.77 27.50 -31.85
C GLN A 454 -14.32 28.47 -32.95
N ALA A 455 -15.00 29.59 -33.13
CA ALA A 455 -14.61 30.63 -34.09
C ALA A 455 -13.25 31.25 -33.71
N GLN A 456 -13.06 31.61 -32.45
CA GLN A 456 -11.81 32.20 -31.95
C GLN A 456 -10.60 31.26 -32.11
N LEU A 457 -10.78 29.95 -31.89
CA LEU A 457 -9.72 28.96 -32.08
C LEU A 457 -9.32 28.82 -33.56
N ARG A 458 -10.29 28.92 -34.48
CA ARG A 458 -10.03 28.89 -35.93
C ARG A 458 -9.29 30.13 -36.40
N GLU A 459 -9.66 31.32 -35.90
CA GLU A 459 -8.99 32.57 -36.25
C GLU A 459 -7.53 32.60 -35.76
N ARG A 460 -7.26 32.11 -34.55
CA ARG A 460 -5.88 31.99 -34.03
C ARG A 460 -5.01 31.06 -34.86
N ASN A 461 -5.54 29.89 -35.25
CA ASN A 461 -4.80 28.94 -36.08
C ASN A 461 -4.55 29.44 -37.52
N ILE A 462 -5.26 30.46 -37.99
CA ILE A 462 -5.06 31.09 -39.30
C ILE A 462 -4.08 32.27 -39.21
N GLY A 463 -3.91 32.90 -38.04
CA GLY A 463 -2.95 33.99 -37.82
C GLY A 463 -1.50 33.54 -37.57
N ASP A 464 -1.29 32.26 -37.26
CA ASP A 464 0.03 31.64 -37.05
C ASP A 464 0.54 30.85 -38.28
N LEU A 465 -0.14 30.98 -39.43
CA LEU A 465 0.26 30.48 -40.76
C LEU A 465 0.60 31.66 -41.67
#